data_AF-A0A9K3GXK8-F1
#
_entry.id   AF-A0A9K3GXK8-F1
#
_cell.length_a   1.000
_cell.length_b   1.000
_cell.length_c   1.000
_cell.angle_alpha   90.00
_cell.angle_beta   90.00
_cell.angle_gamma   90.00
#
_symmetry.space_group_name_H-M   'P 1'
#
loop_
_entity.id
_entity.type
_entity.pdbx_description
1 polymer ?
#
loop_
_entity_poly.entity_id
_entity_poly.type
_entity_poly.pdbx_seq_one_letter_code
_entity_poly.pdbx_strand_id
1 'polypeptide(L)'
;MPQAPIGPKDTFGDIYYKTYTKEARGDAPQQAVWGLKQKDTFVEFGACRDWYLGSFRLEEVKGQRARTHEGLYRAYIVGETNTRAANHQIVREWRTMCKERADWEKYREHLLKQVQDFEQMKNAFAEEKATFEVEKKSEEWGREGLKSKLQAAEELLSKEREWKKVCEKDNQRMYAARSKVTDLEAQIATLKGKVEEVQADKGLS
;
A
#
# COMPACT_ATOMS: atom_id res chain seq x y z
N MET A 1 -38.69 -17.80 12.78
CA MET A 1 -38.37 -19.07 13.46
C MET A 1 -39.66 -19.58 14.11
N PRO A 2 -40.12 -20.81 13.85
CA PRO A 2 -41.29 -21.35 14.55
C PRO A 2 -40.96 -21.52 16.04
N GLN A 3 -41.80 -20.97 16.92
CA GLN A 3 -41.64 -21.05 18.38
C GLN A 3 -41.84 -22.49 18.85
N ALA A 4 -40.95 -22.98 19.72
CA ALA A 4 -41.06 -24.33 20.28
C ALA A 4 -42.29 -24.43 21.21
N PRO A 5 -43.05 -25.54 21.16
CA PRO A 5 -44.25 -25.71 21.99
C PRO A 5 -43.91 -25.70 23.49
N ILE A 6 -44.79 -25.07 24.28
CA ILE A 6 -44.65 -24.96 25.74
C ILE A 6 -44.80 -26.36 26.35
N GLY A 7 -43.79 -26.77 27.11
CA GLY A 7 -43.74 -28.07 27.77
C GLY A 7 -44.18 -27.98 29.24
N PRO A 8 -44.66 -29.09 29.83
CA PRO A 8 -45.08 -29.15 31.24
C PRO A 8 -43.95 -28.95 32.27
N LYS A 9 -42.70 -28.74 31.81
CA LYS A 9 -41.51 -28.50 32.64
C LYS A 9 -40.97 -27.07 32.54
N ASP A 10 -41.60 -26.22 31.73
CA ASP A 10 -41.14 -24.85 31.51
C ASP A 10 -41.40 -23.98 32.75
N THR A 11 -40.43 -23.14 33.11
CA THR A 11 -40.63 -22.11 34.14
C THR A 11 -41.45 -20.94 33.57
N PHE A 12 -42.01 -20.09 34.43
CA PHE A 12 -42.68 -18.88 33.97
C PHE A 12 -41.76 -17.96 33.16
N GLY A 13 -40.45 -17.96 33.46
CA GLY A 13 -39.43 -17.27 32.65
C GLY A 13 -39.24 -17.89 31.26
N ASP A 14 -39.21 -19.21 31.16
CA ASP A 14 -39.12 -19.93 29.88
C ASP A 14 -40.36 -19.66 29.02
N ILE A 15 -41.55 -19.65 29.63
CA ILE A 15 -42.82 -19.32 28.95
C ILE A 15 -42.78 -17.87 28.44
N TYR A 16 -42.28 -16.92 29.25
CA TYR A 16 -42.11 -15.53 28.85
C TYR A 16 -41.20 -15.39 27.63
N TYR A 17 -40.02 -16.01 27.61
CA TYR A 17 -39.11 -15.92 26.46
C TYR A 17 -39.61 -16.68 25.23
N LYS A 18 -40.35 -17.79 25.40
CA LYS A 18 -40.88 -18.58 24.28
C LYS A 18 -42.08 -17.92 23.59
N THR A 19 -42.91 -17.17 24.32
CA THR A 19 -44.15 -16.57 23.80
C THR A 19 -44.03 -15.09 23.43
N TYR A 20 -42.93 -14.44 23.79
CA TYR A 20 -42.78 -13.00 23.60
C TYR A 20 -42.34 -12.63 22.17
N THR A 21 -43.30 -12.15 21.38
CA THR A 21 -43.08 -11.32 20.18
C THR A 21 -43.86 -10.02 20.34
N LYS A 22 -43.24 -8.87 20.03
CA LYS A 22 -43.88 -7.53 20.14
C LYS A 22 -45.22 -7.44 19.39
N GLU A 23 -45.38 -8.24 18.34
CA GLU A 23 -46.57 -8.29 17.47
C GLU A 23 -47.72 -9.14 18.05
N ALA A 24 -47.43 -10.08 18.96
CA ALA A 24 -48.43 -11.01 19.51
C ALA A 24 -49.22 -10.46 20.71
N ARG A 25 -48.93 -9.23 21.16
CA ARG A 25 -49.45 -8.70 22.43
C ARG A 25 -50.96 -8.41 22.41
N GLY A 26 -51.52 -7.90 21.31
CA GLY A 26 -52.96 -7.57 21.22
C GLY A 26 -53.54 -6.89 22.48
N ASP A 27 -54.84 -7.08 22.72
CA ASP A 27 -55.61 -6.55 23.87
C ASP A 27 -55.96 -7.63 24.93
N ALA A 28 -55.26 -8.78 24.93
CA ALA A 28 -55.61 -9.90 25.81
C ALA A 28 -54.94 -9.80 27.20
N PRO A 29 -55.67 -10.02 28.30
CA PRO A 29 -55.17 -9.84 29.67
C PRO A 29 -54.52 -11.13 30.17
N GLN A 30 -53.31 -11.45 29.73
CA GLN A 30 -52.44 -12.33 30.51
C GLN A 30 -51.35 -11.47 31.15
N GLN A 31 -51.71 -10.92 32.30
CA GLN A 31 -50.80 -10.14 33.12
C GLN A 31 -49.76 -11.10 33.67
N ALA A 32 -48.49 -10.88 33.31
CA ALA A 32 -47.39 -11.56 33.97
C ALA A 32 -47.54 -11.35 35.49
N VAL A 33 -47.27 -12.38 36.29
CA VAL A 33 -47.41 -12.32 37.75
C VAL A 33 -46.47 -11.26 38.35
N TRP A 34 -45.48 -10.79 37.58
CA TRP A 34 -44.56 -9.71 37.89
C TRP A 34 -44.82 -8.46 37.04
N GLY A 35 -44.57 -7.28 37.62
CA GLY A 35 -44.73 -5.99 36.94
C GLY A 35 -43.64 -5.60 35.94
N LEU A 36 -42.57 -6.39 35.81
CA LEU A 36 -41.41 -6.06 34.96
C LEU A 36 -41.73 -6.11 33.46
N LYS A 37 -41.35 -5.05 32.75
CA LYS A 37 -41.38 -4.91 31.29
C LYS A 37 -39.97 -5.01 30.70
N GLN A 38 -39.88 -5.34 29.42
CA GLN A 38 -38.61 -5.33 28.69
C GLN A 38 -37.98 -3.92 28.74
N LYS A 39 -36.71 -3.83 29.16
CA LYS A 39 -35.93 -2.60 29.44
C LYS A 39 -36.13 -1.98 30.83
N ASP A 40 -36.96 -2.55 31.68
CA ASP A 40 -36.97 -2.13 33.08
C ASP A 40 -35.63 -2.50 33.72
N THR A 41 -35.02 -1.54 34.38
CA THR A 41 -33.87 -1.76 35.23
C THR A 41 -34.38 -2.31 36.58
N PHE A 42 -33.71 -3.31 37.15
CA PHE A 42 -34.03 -3.90 38.46
C PHE A 42 -33.74 -2.92 39.62
N VAL A 43 -34.41 -1.76 39.60
CA VAL A 43 -34.24 -0.67 40.56
C VAL A 43 -35.41 -0.66 41.56
N GLU A 44 -36.61 -1.02 41.10
CA GLU A 44 -37.80 -1.06 41.95
C GLU A 44 -37.91 -2.37 42.73
N PHE A 45 -37.79 -2.28 44.06
CA PHE A 45 -37.82 -3.44 44.95
C PHE A 45 -39.05 -4.34 44.77
N GLY A 46 -40.24 -3.76 44.59
CA GLY A 46 -41.48 -4.52 44.41
C GLY A 46 -41.45 -5.40 43.16
N ALA A 47 -41.10 -4.83 42.01
CA ALA A 47 -40.98 -5.55 40.75
C ALA A 47 -39.88 -6.62 40.79
N CYS A 48 -38.74 -6.31 41.42
CA CYS A 48 -37.65 -7.27 41.64
C CYS A 48 -38.09 -8.45 42.52
N ARG A 49 -38.82 -8.17 43.60
CA ARG A 49 -39.33 -9.17 44.54
C ARG A 49 -40.35 -10.09 43.86
N ASP A 50 -41.30 -9.53 43.12
CA ASP A 50 -42.35 -10.31 42.45
C ASP A 50 -41.75 -11.20 41.36
N TRP A 51 -40.76 -10.71 40.63
CA TRP A 51 -40.00 -11.50 39.67
C TRP A 51 -39.20 -12.62 40.35
N TYR A 52 -38.49 -12.30 41.43
CA TYR A 52 -37.71 -13.27 42.19
C TYR A 52 -38.61 -14.39 42.73
N LEU A 53 -39.74 -14.04 43.33
CA LEU A 53 -40.72 -15.03 43.83
C LEU A 53 -41.37 -15.84 42.70
N GLY A 54 -41.59 -15.23 41.53
CA GLY A 54 -42.15 -15.90 40.35
C GLY A 54 -41.17 -16.81 39.60
N SER A 55 -39.86 -16.69 39.89
CA SER A 55 -38.81 -17.52 39.26
C SER A 55 -38.74 -18.94 39.82
N PHE A 56 -39.20 -19.16 41.06
CA PHE A 56 -39.20 -20.48 41.69
C PHE A 56 -40.43 -21.29 41.28
N ARG A 57 -40.23 -22.57 40.99
CA ARG A 57 -41.36 -23.47 40.69
C ARG A 57 -42.20 -23.69 41.94
N LEU A 58 -43.52 -23.79 41.79
CA LEU A 58 -44.46 -24.06 42.89
C LEU A 58 -44.05 -25.27 43.76
N GLU A 59 -43.56 -26.34 43.13
CA GLU A 59 -43.07 -27.54 43.83
C GLU A 59 -41.78 -27.30 44.61
N GLU A 60 -40.90 -26.43 44.11
CA GLU A 60 -39.68 -26.03 44.82
C GLU A 60 -40.03 -25.22 46.08
N VAL A 61 -41.00 -24.31 45.97
CA VAL A 61 -41.50 -23.53 47.12
C VAL A 61 -42.13 -24.44 48.18
N LYS A 62 -42.96 -25.41 47.78
CA LYS A 62 -43.53 -26.41 48.70
C LYS A 62 -42.43 -27.25 49.36
N GLY A 63 -41.45 -27.70 48.59
CA GLY A 63 -40.31 -28.47 49.09
C GLY A 63 -39.48 -27.69 50.12
N GLN A 64 -39.24 -26.40 49.90
CA GLN A 64 -38.54 -25.54 50.86
C GLN A 64 -39.36 -25.34 52.15
N ARG A 65 -40.68 -25.15 52.04
CA ARG A 65 -41.57 -25.01 53.22
C ARG A 65 -41.65 -26.26 54.09
N ALA A 66 -41.44 -27.44 53.50
CA ALA A 66 -41.41 -28.71 54.22
C ALA A 66 -40.06 -29.00 54.92
N ARG A 67 -39.03 -28.18 54.71
CA ARG A 67 -37.71 -28.40 55.33
C ARG A 67 -37.71 -28.06 56.81
N THR A 68 -36.92 -28.82 57.57
CA THR A 68 -36.58 -28.47 58.96
C THR A 68 -35.72 -27.20 59.00
N HIS A 69 -35.75 -26.50 60.14
CA HIS A 69 -34.93 -25.31 60.35
C HIS A 69 -33.42 -25.57 60.10
N GLU A 70 -32.91 -26.72 60.54
CA GLU A 70 -31.52 -27.13 60.27
C GLU A 70 -31.26 -27.35 58.76
N GLY A 71 -32.21 -27.95 58.04
CA GLY A 71 -32.12 -28.12 56.59
C GLY A 71 -32.10 -26.80 55.83
N LEU A 72 -32.86 -25.80 56.29
CA LEU A 72 -32.83 -24.44 55.74
C LEU A 72 -31.48 -23.76 55.99
N TYR A 73 -30.95 -23.84 57.22
CA TYR A 73 -29.66 -23.24 57.57
C TYR A 73 -28.50 -23.85 56.76
N ARG A 74 -28.46 -25.18 56.61
CA ARG A 74 -27.46 -25.86 55.77
C ARG A 74 -27.58 -25.43 54.31
N ALA A 75 -28.79 -25.37 53.76
CA ALA A 75 -29.01 -24.94 52.38
C ALA A 75 -28.58 -23.49 52.14
N TYR A 76 -28.84 -22.59 53.10
CA TYR A 76 -28.39 -21.22 53.06
C TYR A 76 -26.86 -21.13 53.03
N ILE A 77 -26.16 -21.82 53.94
CA ILE A 77 -24.69 -21.82 53.96
C ILE A 77 -24.12 -22.32 52.63
N VAL A 78 -24.62 -23.44 52.11
CA VAL A 78 -24.15 -24.01 50.84
C VAL A 78 -24.43 -23.08 49.66
N GLY A 79 -25.61 -22.45 49.62
CA GLY A 79 -25.94 -21.47 48.60
C GLY A 79 -25.02 -20.25 48.63
N GLU A 80 -24.78 -19.72 49.83
CA GLU A 80 -23.93 -18.54 50.02
C GLU A 80 -22.47 -18.83 49.68
N THR A 81 -21.92 -19.97 50.11
CA THR A 81 -20.54 -20.36 49.79
C THR A 81 -20.35 -20.58 48.29
N ASN A 82 -21.30 -21.26 47.63
CA ASN A 82 -21.25 -21.47 46.18
C ASN A 82 -21.36 -20.17 45.39
N THR A 83 -22.28 -19.28 45.79
CA THR A 83 -22.45 -17.97 45.15
C THR A 83 -21.20 -17.12 45.31
N ARG A 84 -20.59 -17.11 46.51
CA ARG A 84 -19.35 -16.40 46.76
C ARG A 84 -18.17 -16.97 45.98
N ALA A 85 -18.07 -18.30 45.88
CA ALA A 85 -17.05 -18.96 45.08
C ALA A 85 -17.18 -18.62 43.58
N ALA A 86 -18.39 -18.69 43.03
CA ALA A 86 -18.67 -18.32 41.65
C ALA A 86 -18.34 -16.84 41.38
N ASN A 87 -18.76 -15.93 42.26
CA ASN A 87 -18.44 -14.50 42.15
C ASN A 87 -16.92 -14.27 42.17
N HIS A 88 -16.18 -14.94 43.05
CA HIS A 88 -14.72 -14.85 43.05
C HIS A 88 -14.09 -15.35 41.75
N GLN A 89 -14.61 -16.43 41.16
CA GLN A 89 -14.12 -16.95 39.90
C GLN A 89 -14.38 -15.98 38.75
N ILE A 90 -15.60 -15.46 38.63
CA ILE A 90 -15.97 -14.45 37.62
C ILE A 90 -15.06 -13.23 37.71
N VAL A 91 -14.81 -12.71 38.92
CA VAL A 91 -13.93 -11.55 39.12
C VAL A 91 -12.49 -11.85 38.72
N ARG A 92 -11.99 -13.07 38.98
CA ARG A 92 -10.64 -13.48 38.57
C ARG A 92 -10.52 -13.54 37.05
N GLU A 93 -11.47 -14.21 36.39
CA GLU A 93 -11.50 -14.33 34.93
C GLU A 93 -11.62 -12.96 34.26
N TRP A 94 -12.51 -12.09 34.77
CA TRP A 94 -12.64 -10.72 34.29
C TRP A 94 -11.32 -9.95 34.39
N ARG A 95 -10.60 -10.05 35.52
CA ARG A 95 -9.27 -9.41 35.67
C ARG A 95 -8.26 -9.94 34.66
N THR A 96 -8.27 -11.25 34.38
CA THR A 96 -7.40 -11.86 33.37
C THR A 96 -7.74 -11.33 31.98
N MET A 97 -9.03 -11.33 31.60
CA MET A 97 -9.48 -10.79 30.32
C MET A 97 -9.13 -9.32 30.14
N CYS A 98 -9.21 -8.51 31.21
CA CYS A 98 -8.78 -7.10 31.16
C CYS A 98 -7.28 -6.96 30.87
N LYS A 99 -6.43 -7.81 31.42
CA LYS A 99 -4.98 -7.81 31.14
C LYS A 99 -4.70 -8.23 29.71
N GLU A 100 -5.28 -9.34 29.27
CA GLU A 100 -5.12 -9.84 27.90
C GLU A 100 -5.57 -8.79 26.87
N ARG A 101 -6.69 -8.11 27.13
CA ARG A 101 -7.15 -7.01 26.28
C ARG A 101 -6.09 -5.91 26.17
N ALA A 102 -5.50 -5.49 27.28
CA ALA A 102 -4.47 -4.45 27.27
C ALA A 102 -3.22 -4.88 26.48
N ASP A 103 -2.83 -6.14 26.57
CA ASP A 103 -1.70 -6.68 25.79
C ASP A 103 -2.02 -6.78 24.30
N TRP A 104 -3.25 -7.18 23.94
CA TRP A 104 -3.75 -7.16 22.57
C TRP A 104 -3.79 -5.75 21.97
N GLU A 105 -4.14 -4.75 22.79
CA GLU A 105 -4.20 -3.36 22.36
C GLU A 105 -2.79 -2.81 22.05
N LYS A 106 -1.80 -3.11 22.91
CA LYS A 106 -0.38 -2.80 22.62
C LYS A 106 0.12 -3.50 21.36
N TYR A 107 -0.23 -4.77 21.17
CA TYR A 107 0.16 -5.50 19.96
C TYR A 107 -0.46 -4.87 18.69
N ARG A 108 -1.74 -4.48 18.77
CA ARG A 108 -2.41 -3.76 17.70
C ARG A 108 -1.73 -2.42 17.40
N GLU A 109 -1.38 -1.64 18.41
CA GLU A 109 -0.65 -0.38 18.24
C GLU A 109 0.70 -0.59 17.53
N HIS A 110 1.43 -1.65 17.91
CA HIS A 110 2.68 -2.01 17.25
C HIS A 110 2.49 -2.34 15.77
N LEU A 111 1.48 -3.15 15.42
CA LEU A 111 1.16 -3.48 14.03
C LEU A 111 0.76 -2.23 13.23
N LEU A 112 -0.04 -1.33 13.81
CA LEU A 112 -0.42 -0.08 13.16
C LEU A 112 0.80 0.79 12.85
N LYS A 113 1.76 0.85 13.77
CA LYS A 113 3.02 1.56 13.54
C LYS A 113 3.82 0.93 12.39
N GLN A 114 3.94 -0.40 12.35
CA GLN A 114 4.62 -1.10 11.25
C GLN A 114 3.97 -0.83 9.88
N VAL A 115 2.62 -0.78 9.84
CA VAL A 115 1.90 -0.43 8.61
C VAL A 115 2.21 1.00 8.19
N GLN A 116 2.21 1.97 9.11
CA GLN A 116 2.55 3.36 8.82
C GLN A 116 4.01 3.49 8.32
N ASP A 117 4.96 2.83 8.97
CA ASP A 117 6.37 2.84 8.57
C ASP A 117 6.53 2.24 7.16
N PHE A 118 5.80 1.16 6.84
CA PHE A 118 5.80 0.56 5.52
C PHE A 118 5.22 1.49 4.44
N GLU A 119 4.11 2.18 4.75
CA GLU A 119 3.53 3.17 3.83
C GLU A 119 4.48 4.33 3.56
N GLN A 120 5.18 4.83 4.57
CA GLN A 120 6.21 5.87 4.41
C GLN A 120 7.35 5.39 3.51
N MET A 121 7.89 4.19 3.77
CA MET A 121 8.94 3.60 2.95
C MET A 121 8.51 3.37 1.50
N LYS A 122 7.27 2.93 1.29
CA LYS A 122 6.70 2.74 -0.04
C LYS A 122 6.60 4.08 -0.80
N ASN A 123 6.19 5.14 -0.12
CA ASN A 123 6.12 6.47 -0.73
C ASN A 123 7.50 7.01 -1.07
N ALA A 124 8.46 6.91 -0.13
CA ALA A 124 9.85 7.29 -0.37
C ALA A 124 10.46 6.53 -1.56
N PHE A 125 10.21 5.23 -1.66
CA PHE A 125 10.65 4.42 -2.80
C PHE A 125 10.02 4.87 -4.13
N ALA A 126 8.74 5.25 -4.12
CA ALA A 126 8.07 5.76 -5.32
C ALA A 126 8.66 7.11 -5.77
N GLU A 127 9.02 7.98 -4.83
CA GLU A 127 9.70 9.25 -5.09
C GLU A 127 11.10 9.02 -5.66
N GLU A 128 11.91 8.17 -5.03
CA GLU A 128 13.25 7.82 -5.52
C GLU A 128 13.22 7.18 -6.91
N LYS A 129 12.22 6.33 -7.17
CA LYS A 129 12.01 5.76 -8.50
C LYS A 129 11.69 6.83 -9.53
N ALA A 130 10.88 7.84 -9.17
CA ALA A 130 10.54 8.93 -10.07
C ALA A 130 11.77 9.82 -10.36
N THR A 131 12.60 10.13 -9.36
CA THR A 131 13.84 10.90 -9.57
C THR A 131 14.82 10.13 -10.44
N PHE A 132 14.97 8.82 -10.20
CA PHE A 132 15.83 7.95 -11.01
C PHE A 132 15.42 7.92 -12.49
N GLU A 133 14.12 7.84 -12.81
CA GLU A 133 13.64 7.86 -14.20
C GLU A 133 13.87 9.23 -14.87
N VAL A 134 13.81 10.33 -14.13
CA VAL A 134 14.15 11.66 -14.65
C VAL A 134 15.65 11.76 -14.95
N GLU A 135 16.49 11.32 -14.02
CA GLU A 135 17.94 11.31 -14.20
C GLU A 135 18.33 10.43 -15.39
N LYS A 136 17.78 9.22 -15.49
CA LYS A 136 18.00 8.31 -16.62
C LYS A 136 17.68 8.97 -17.96
N LYS A 137 16.51 9.61 -18.09
CA LYS A 137 16.14 10.33 -19.33
C LYS A 137 17.12 11.48 -19.63
N SER A 138 17.57 12.19 -18.61
CA SER A 138 18.54 13.28 -18.78
C SER A 138 19.91 12.76 -19.26
N GLU A 139 20.36 11.62 -18.74
CA GLU A 139 21.59 10.97 -19.20
C GLU A 139 21.46 10.46 -20.64
N GLU A 140 20.32 9.85 -20.98
CA GLU A 140 20.03 9.39 -22.35
C GLU A 140 20.04 10.57 -23.34
N TRP A 141 19.42 11.69 -22.99
CA TRP A 141 19.45 12.91 -23.81
C TRP A 141 20.88 13.49 -23.92
N GLY A 142 21.66 13.45 -22.85
CA GLY A 142 23.07 13.85 -22.86
C GLY A 142 23.91 12.98 -23.81
N ARG A 143 23.72 11.65 -23.77
CA ARG A 143 24.39 10.70 -24.67
C ARG A 143 24.00 10.95 -26.13
N GLU A 144 22.72 11.14 -26.43
CA GLU A 144 22.27 11.41 -27.79
C GLU A 144 22.85 12.73 -28.31
N GLY A 145 22.87 13.78 -27.47
CA GLY A 145 23.49 15.06 -27.82
C GLY A 145 25.00 14.94 -28.12
N LEU A 146 25.73 14.12 -27.37
CA LEU A 146 27.15 13.84 -27.65
C LEU A 146 27.32 13.04 -28.95
N LYS A 147 26.45 12.07 -29.21
CA LYS A 147 26.45 11.27 -30.43
C LYS A 147 26.22 12.14 -31.67
N SER A 148 25.26 13.06 -31.63
CA SER A 148 25.03 14.02 -32.73
C SER A 148 26.24 14.93 -32.96
N LYS A 149 26.88 15.42 -31.90
CA LYS A 149 28.11 16.23 -32.01
C LYS A 149 29.26 15.44 -32.63
N LEU A 150 29.40 14.17 -32.27
CA LEU A 150 30.41 13.29 -32.84
C LEU A 150 30.18 13.11 -34.34
N GLN A 151 28.94 12.80 -34.76
CA GLN A 151 28.58 12.67 -36.18
C GLN A 151 28.86 13.96 -36.97
N ALA A 152 28.50 15.12 -36.42
CA ALA A 152 28.79 16.41 -37.05
C ALA A 152 30.31 16.66 -37.20
N ALA A 153 31.11 16.27 -36.20
CA ALA A 153 32.57 16.37 -36.29
C ALA A 153 33.14 15.40 -37.32
N GLU A 154 32.62 14.17 -37.42
CA GLU A 154 33.01 13.20 -38.45
C GLU A 154 32.69 13.69 -39.87
N GLU A 155 31.54 14.35 -40.07
CA GLU A 155 31.18 14.97 -41.35
C GLU A 155 32.10 16.13 -41.73
N LEU A 156 32.50 16.98 -40.76
CA LEU A 156 33.47 18.04 -41.02
C LEU A 156 34.83 17.45 -41.38
N LEU A 157 35.23 16.39 -40.68
CA LEU A 157 36.50 15.71 -40.92
C LEU A 157 36.50 14.99 -42.27
N SER A 158 35.38 14.44 -42.72
CA SER A 158 35.25 13.86 -44.06
C SER A 158 35.36 14.94 -45.15
N LYS A 159 34.68 16.09 -44.99
CA LYS A 159 34.79 17.24 -45.90
C LYS A 159 36.22 17.79 -45.95
N GLU A 160 36.91 17.87 -44.82
CA GLU A 160 38.31 18.31 -44.77
C GLU A 160 39.23 17.35 -45.54
N ARG A 161 39.02 16.02 -45.38
CA ARG A 161 39.76 15.00 -46.14
C ARG A 161 39.51 15.12 -47.64
N GLU A 162 38.28 15.38 -48.06
CA GLU A 162 37.94 15.60 -49.47
C GLU A 162 38.60 16.87 -50.02
N TRP A 163 38.54 17.97 -49.26
CA TRP A 163 39.16 19.23 -49.64
C TRP A 163 40.68 19.09 -49.81
N LYS A 164 41.35 18.40 -48.88
CA LYS A 164 42.79 18.10 -48.99
C LYS A 164 43.12 17.35 -50.28
N LYS A 165 42.33 16.33 -50.66
CA LYS A 165 42.50 15.61 -51.93
C LYS A 165 42.34 16.51 -53.15
N VAL A 166 41.39 17.46 -53.10
CA VAL A 166 41.20 18.44 -54.19
C VAL A 166 42.41 19.37 -54.29
N CYS A 167 42.90 19.90 -53.16
CA CYS A 167 44.09 20.72 -53.12
C CYS A 167 45.33 19.99 -53.65
N GLU A 168 45.54 18.73 -53.26
CA GLU A 168 46.65 17.91 -53.77
C GLU A 168 46.59 17.77 -55.30
N LYS A 169 45.41 17.45 -55.85
CA LYS A 169 45.21 17.35 -57.31
C LYS A 169 45.48 18.68 -58.03
N ASP A 170 45.02 19.78 -57.45
CA ASP A 170 45.22 21.11 -58.06
C ASP A 170 46.70 21.52 -58.02
N ASN A 171 47.38 21.23 -56.91
CA ASN A 171 48.81 21.49 -56.77
C ASN A 171 49.62 20.67 -57.80
N GLN A 172 49.28 19.40 -58.01
CA GLN A 172 49.87 18.57 -59.07
C GLN A 172 49.68 19.18 -60.47
N ARG A 173 48.48 19.70 -60.77
CA ARG A 173 48.20 20.38 -62.05
C ARG A 173 49.04 21.65 -62.21
N MET A 174 49.17 22.45 -61.16
CA MET A 174 50.01 23.65 -61.15
C MET A 174 51.48 23.32 -61.37
N TYR A 175 52.02 22.29 -60.70
CA TYR A 175 53.38 21.82 -60.95
C TYR A 175 53.58 21.36 -62.40
N ALA A 176 52.64 20.59 -62.95
CA ALA A 176 52.71 20.16 -64.34
C ALA A 176 52.65 21.35 -65.33
N ALA A 177 51.81 22.36 -65.04
CA ALA A 177 51.74 23.58 -65.84
C ALA A 177 53.05 24.38 -65.78
N ARG A 178 53.63 24.54 -64.58
CA ARG A 178 54.94 25.20 -64.40
C ARG A 178 56.03 24.48 -65.18
N SER A 179 56.09 23.15 -65.11
CA SER A 179 57.04 22.35 -65.88
C SER A 179 56.92 22.62 -67.39
N LYS A 180 55.68 22.65 -67.91
CA LYS A 180 55.43 22.97 -69.33
C LYS A 180 55.85 24.39 -69.69
N VAL A 181 55.62 25.37 -68.81
CA VAL A 181 56.07 26.75 -69.03
C VAL A 181 57.60 26.79 -69.12
N THR A 182 58.31 26.17 -68.18
CA THR A 182 59.78 26.10 -68.23
C THR A 182 60.30 25.38 -69.48
N ASP A 183 59.65 24.31 -69.92
CA ASP A 183 60.02 23.61 -71.16
C ASP A 183 59.83 24.51 -72.39
N LEU A 184 58.70 25.21 -72.47
CA LEU A 184 58.41 26.16 -73.55
C LEU A 184 59.38 27.36 -73.53
N GLU A 185 59.72 27.89 -72.35
CA GLU A 185 60.73 28.94 -72.20
C GLU A 185 62.10 28.49 -72.70
N ALA A 186 62.52 27.26 -72.39
CA ALA A 186 63.76 26.67 -72.90
C ALA A 186 63.73 26.50 -74.43
N GLN A 187 62.60 26.05 -75.00
CA GLN A 187 62.41 25.97 -76.45
C GLN A 187 62.48 27.36 -77.11
N ILE A 188 61.84 28.37 -76.52
CA ILE A 188 61.89 29.76 -77.00
C ILE A 188 63.33 30.29 -76.95
N ALA A 189 64.07 30.06 -75.87
CA ALA A 189 65.48 30.48 -75.76
C ALA A 189 66.35 29.80 -76.83
N THR A 190 66.14 28.51 -77.07
CA THR A 190 66.85 27.75 -78.11
C THR A 190 66.52 28.27 -79.51
N LEU A 191 65.24 28.53 -79.81
CA LEU A 191 64.80 29.09 -81.08
C LEU A 191 65.35 30.51 -81.28
N LYS A 192 65.38 31.35 -80.23
CA LYS A 192 66.01 32.67 -80.28
C LYS A 192 67.49 32.58 -80.63
N GLY A 193 68.25 31.69 -79.99
CA GLY A 193 69.66 31.47 -80.32
C GLY A 193 69.87 31.10 -81.80
N LYS A 194 69.04 30.19 -82.34
CA LYS A 194 69.09 29.83 -83.77
C LYS A 194 68.73 31.00 -84.71
N VAL A 195 67.79 31.86 -84.32
CA VAL A 195 67.45 33.06 -85.10
C VAL A 195 68.60 34.06 -85.11
N GLU A 196 69.28 34.25 -83.98
CA GLU A 196 70.48 35.09 -83.87
C GLU A 196 71.63 34.55 -84.73
N GLU A 197 71.86 33.22 -84.77
CA GLU A 197 72.83 32.59 -85.68
C GLU A 197 72.49 32.83 -87.16
N VAL A 198 71.22 32.66 -87.56
CA VAL A 198 70.78 32.92 -88.94
C VAL A 198 70.85 34.41 -89.32
N GLN A 199 70.67 35.31 -88.36
CA GLN A 199 70.85 36.75 -88.57
C GLN A 199 72.34 37.13 -88.66
N ALA A 200 73.21 36.46 -87.91
CA ALA A 200 74.67 36.62 -88.02
C ALA A 200 75.20 36.12 -89.37
N ASP A 201 74.68 34.99 -89.88
CA ASP A 201 75.05 34.44 -91.19
C ASP A 201 74.56 35.30 -92.38
N LYS A 202 73.44 36.03 -92.22
CA LYS A 202 72.93 36.98 -93.23
C LYS A 202 73.63 38.34 -93.22
N GLY A 203 74.40 38.66 -92.17
CA GLY A 203 75.22 39.87 -92.08
C GLY A 203 76.59 39.77 -92.75
N LEU A 204 76.94 38.60 -93.31
CA LEU A 204 78.22 38.29 -93.95
C LEU A 204 78.11 38.06 -95.47
N SER A 205 76.99 38.45 -96.11
CA SER A 205 76.83 38.49 -97.57
C SER A 205 76.70 39.93 -98.07
#